data_AF-A0A4Q4TVA4-F1
#
_entry.id   AF-A0A4Q4TVA4-F1
#
_cell.length_a   1.000
_cell.length_b   1.000
_cell.length_c   1.000
_cell.angle_alpha   90.00
_cell.angle_beta   90.00
_cell.angle_gamma   90.00
#
_symmetry.space_group_name_H-M   'P 1'
#
loop_
_entity.id
_entity.type
_entity.pdbx_description
1 polymer ?
#
loop_
_entity_poly.entity_id
_entity_poly.type
_entity_poly.pdbx_seq_one_letter_code
_entity_poly.pdbx_strand_id
1 'polypeptide(L)'
;MVITALKPARSTTGTADFYNGTTDGGEAYVDYGAKTNNLNKPLPVAVTAHDLRYASPRLTWQKDNFELIERPTEVTAEQFLDKSPEGKKFGEGAYYRDCKTLVEEVTGCKNVVPHDGLWNNTREDAPDKRSVEVRC
;
A
#
# COMPACT_ATOMS: atom_id res chain seq x y z
N MET A 1 -22.04 23.87 16.26
CA MET A 1 -21.00 23.02 15.68
C MET A 1 -21.70 21.96 14.85
N VAL A 2 -21.65 22.05 13.52
CA VAL A 2 -22.35 21.10 12.62
C VAL A 2 -21.42 19.91 12.44
N ILE A 3 -21.82 18.74 12.96
CA ILE A 3 -21.15 17.48 12.65
C ILE A 3 -21.66 17.09 11.27
N THR A 4 -20.92 17.49 10.22
CA THR A 4 -21.20 17.00 8.86
C THR A 4 -20.95 15.50 8.88
N ALA A 5 -22.03 14.72 8.78
CA ALA A 5 -21.94 13.27 8.69
C ALA A 5 -21.07 12.92 7.47
N LEU A 6 -20.01 12.12 7.71
CA LEU A 6 -19.14 11.62 6.66
C LEU A 6 -20.01 10.90 5.62
N LYS A 7 -19.97 11.32 4.35
CA LYS A 7 -20.59 10.52 3.30
C LYS A 7 -19.85 9.17 3.31
N PRO A 8 -20.54 8.02 3.48
CA PRO A 8 -19.84 6.75 3.58
C PRO A 8 -19.08 6.53 2.28
N ALA A 9 -17.75 6.35 2.41
CA ALA A 9 -16.90 5.95 1.31
C ALA A 9 -17.51 4.70 0.66
N ARG A 10 -17.47 4.61 -0.68
CA ARG A 10 -17.92 3.42 -1.40
C ARG A 10 -17.28 2.19 -0.74
N SER A 11 -18.06 1.17 -0.46
CA SER A 11 -17.57 0.01 0.27
C SER A 11 -17.92 -1.28 -0.43
N THR A 12 -17.10 -2.30 -0.20
CA THR A 12 -17.39 -3.70 -0.53
C THR A 12 -17.18 -4.56 0.70
N THR A 13 -17.83 -5.71 0.75
CA THR A 13 -17.73 -6.66 1.86
C THR A 13 -17.11 -7.96 1.39
N GLY A 14 -16.41 -8.64 2.28
CA GLY A 14 -15.83 -9.94 2.02
C GLY A 14 -15.44 -10.65 3.31
N THR A 15 -14.65 -11.70 3.17
CA THR A 15 -14.08 -12.45 4.28
C THR A 15 -12.56 -12.43 4.17
N ALA A 16 -11.88 -12.23 5.30
CA ALA A 16 -10.44 -12.37 5.42
C ALA A 16 -10.13 -13.40 6.51
N ASP A 17 -9.16 -14.26 6.23
CA ASP A 17 -8.71 -15.29 7.15
C ASP A 17 -7.59 -14.73 8.04
N PHE A 18 -7.77 -14.80 9.35
CA PHE A 18 -6.79 -14.34 10.33
C PHE A 18 -6.20 -15.52 11.11
N TYR A 19 -5.00 -15.31 11.67
CA TYR A 19 -4.42 -16.27 12.61
C TYR A 19 -5.32 -16.43 13.84
N ASN A 20 -5.55 -17.68 14.24
CA ASN A 20 -6.52 -18.05 15.27
C ASN A 20 -5.84 -18.68 16.49
N GLY A 21 -4.67 -18.17 16.87
CA GLY A 21 -3.85 -18.71 17.95
C GLY A 21 -3.21 -20.06 17.62
N THR A 22 -2.69 -20.71 18.66
CA THR A 22 -1.93 -21.96 18.55
C THR A 22 -2.71 -23.17 19.08
N THR A 23 -2.40 -24.35 18.56
CA THR A 23 -3.01 -25.62 18.96
C THR A 23 -2.53 -26.08 20.34
N ASP A 24 -1.39 -25.57 20.79
CA ASP A 24 -0.69 -25.97 22.03
C ASP A 24 -0.64 -24.87 23.09
N GLY A 25 -1.15 -23.66 22.79
CA GLY A 25 -1.10 -22.50 23.70
C GLY A 25 0.29 -21.87 23.84
N GLY A 26 1.29 -22.36 23.08
CA GLY A 26 2.64 -21.82 23.04
C GLY A 26 2.81 -20.69 22.03
N GLU A 27 4.05 -20.24 21.84
CA GLU A 27 4.42 -19.27 20.81
C GLU A 27 4.21 -19.85 19.40
N ALA A 28 3.69 -19.03 18.49
CA ALA A 28 3.36 -19.46 17.12
C ALA A 28 4.64 -19.74 16.31
N TYR A 29 4.68 -20.89 15.62
CA TYR A 29 5.76 -21.23 14.70
C TYR A 29 5.25 -21.84 13.40
N VAL A 30 6.06 -21.67 12.34
CA VAL A 30 5.94 -22.38 11.07
C VAL A 30 7.33 -22.89 10.71
N ASP A 31 7.49 -24.20 10.66
CA ASP A 31 8.70 -24.85 10.16
C ASP A 31 8.47 -25.32 8.73
N TYR A 32 9.04 -24.58 7.78
CA TYR A 32 8.93 -24.89 6.35
C TYR A 32 9.75 -26.13 5.94
N GLY A 33 10.84 -26.44 6.66
CA GLY A 33 11.70 -27.59 6.37
C GLY A 33 11.05 -28.90 6.81
N ALA A 34 10.55 -28.94 8.05
CA ALA A 34 9.83 -30.09 8.60
C ALA A 34 8.36 -30.15 8.14
N LYS A 35 7.85 -29.08 7.53
CA LYS A 35 6.44 -28.91 7.13
C LYS A 35 5.47 -29.04 8.29
N THR A 36 5.84 -28.50 9.45
CA THR A 36 5.02 -28.51 10.68
C THR A 36 4.74 -27.09 11.15
N ASN A 37 3.67 -26.92 11.90
CA ASN A 37 3.31 -25.69 12.60
C ASN A 37 2.42 -26.03 13.80
N ASN A 38 2.28 -25.09 14.73
CA ASN A 38 1.30 -25.19 15.82
C ASN A 38 0.13 -24.22 15.63
N LEU A 39 -0.20 -23.82 14.40
CA LEU A 39 -1.25 -22.84 14.15
C LEU A 39 -2.62 -23.53 14.11
N ASN A 40 -3.62 -22.92 14.75
CA ASN A 40 -5.01 -23.33 14.54
C ASN A 40 -5.45 -23.02 13.09
N LYS A 41 -6.56 -23.64 12.68
CA LYS A 41 -7.21 -23.26 11.41
C LYS A 41 -7.50 -21.77 11.40
N PRO A 42 -7.28 -21.07 10.26
CA PRO A 42 -7.56 -19.64 10.17
C PRO A 42 -9.00 -19.32 10.58
N LEU A 43 -9.17 -18.17 11.23
CA LEU A 43 -10.48 -17.64 11.61
C LEU A 43 -11.01 -16.76 10.47
N PRO A 44 -12.13 -17.14 9.83
CA PRO A 44 -12.75 -16.30 8.82
C PRO A 44 -13.46 -15.12 9.50
N VAL A 45 -13.05 -13.90 9.17
CA VAL A 45 -13.64 -12.67 9.71
C VAL A 45 -14.29 -11.90 8.56
N ALA A 46 -15.54 -11.50 8.75
CA ALA A 46 -16.23 -10.62 7.82
C ALA A 46 -15.59 -9.22 7.86
N VAL A 47 -15.20 -8.71 6.70
CA VAL A 47 -14.54 -7.41 6.55
C VAL A 47 -15.32 -6.50 5.62
N THR A 48 -15.21 -5.20 5.85
CA THR A 48 -15.70 -4.16 4.94
C THR A 48 -14.50 -3.33 4.49
N ALA A 49 -14.26 -3.28 3.19
CA ALA A 49 -13.24 -2.44 2.61
C ALA A 49 -13.87 -1.13 2.14
N HIS A 50 -13.30 0.00 2.55
CA HIS A 50 -13.74 1.34 2.17
C HIS A 50 -12.81 1.95 1.12
N ASP A 51 -13.40 2.53 0.08
CA ASP A 51 -12.69 3.23 -0.97
C ASP A 51 -12.37 4.66 -0.54
N LEU A 52 -11.16 4.84 -0.01
CA LEU A 52 -10.68 6.10 0.54
C LEU A 52 -10.57 7.22 -0.51
N ARG A 53 -10.61 6.91 -1.82
CA ARG A 53 -10.66 7.91 -2.90
C ARG A 53 -11.92 8.79 -2.81
N TYR A 54 -12.99 8.25 -2.23
CA TYR A 54 -14.28 8.92 -2.09
C TYR A 54 -14.57 9.35 -0.64
N ALA A 55 -13.57 9.32 0.24
CA ALA A 55 -13.72 9.79 1.61
C ALA A 55 -14.11 11.29 1.64
N SER A 56 -15.09 11.64 2.48
CA SER A 56 -15.53 13.02 2.67
C SER A 56 -15.66 13.32 4.16
N PRO A 57 -14.84 14.24 4.72
CA PRO A 57 -13.83 15.04 4.04
C PRO A 57 -12.66 14.19 3.55
N ARG A 58 -11.88 14.75 2.61
CA ARG A 58 -10.67 14.08 2.10
C ARG A 58 -9.70 13.87 3.26
N LEU A 59 -9.09 12.68 3.31
CA LEU A 59 -8.05 12.36 4.29
C LEU A 59 -6.80 13.21 4.00
N THR A 60 -6.13 13.62 5.06
CA THR A 60 -4.91 14.46 4.99
C THR A 60 -3.81 13.84 5.83
N TRP A 61 -2.56 14.00 5.39
CA TRP A 61 -1.42 13.39 6.08
C TRP A 61 -1.32 13.88 7.53
N GLN A 62 -1.54 15.16 7.77
CA GLN A 62 -1.37 15.80 9.08
C GLN A 62 -2.38 15.30 10.13
N LYS A 63 -3.55 14.85 9.70
CA LYS A 63 -4.63 14.42 10.60
C LYS A 63 -4.79 12.91 10.66
N ASP A 64 -4.69 12.26 9.51
CA ASP A 64 -5.08 10.88 9.31
C ASP A 64 -3.85 9.95 9.12
N ASN A 65 -2.64 10.52 9.14
CA ASN A 65 -1.37 9.84 8.81
C ASN A 65 -1.37 9.19 7.41
N PHE A 66 -2.27 9.65 6.54
CA PHE A 66 -2.43 9.16 5.18
C PHE A 66 -3.09 10.24 4.32
N GLU A 67 -2.59 10.38 3.09
CA GLU A 67 -3.19 11.26 2.10
C GLU A 67 -3.05 10.64 0.71
N LEU A 68 -4.13 10.69 -0.06
CA LEU A 68 -4.09 10.35 -1.47
C LEU A 68 -3.96 11.64 -2.28
N ILE A 69 -2.86 11.77 -3.04
CA ILE A 69 -2.56 12.93 -3.86
C ILE A 69 -2.46 12.50 -5.32
N GLU A 70 -3.12 13.26 -6.20
CA GLU A 70 -2.99 13.11 -7.65
C GLU A 70 -2.02 14.18 -8.15
N ARG A 71 -0.97 13.76 -8.85
CA ARG A 71 0.00 14.68 -9.49
C ARG A 71 0.26 14.25 -10.93
N PRO A 72 0.21 15.18 -11.89
CA PRO A 72 0.68 14.91 -13.25
C PRO A 72 2.16 14.48 -13.23
N THR A 73 2.51 13.50 -14.06
CA THR A 73 3.90 13.09 -14.29
C THR A 73 4.13 12.96 -15.80
N GLU A 74 5.35 13.27 -16.23
CA GLU A 74 5.80 13.07 -17.61
C GLU A 74 6.24 11.64 -17.88
N VAL A 75 6.37 10.81 -16.83
CA VAL A 75 6.70 9.39 -16.93
C VAL A 75 5.53 8.64 -17.55
N THR A 76 5.75 8.02 -18.71
CA THR A 76 4.73 7.20 -19.35
C THR A 76 4.59 5.84 -18.66
N ALA A 77 3.47 5.15 -18.88
CA ALA A 77 3.26 3.81 -18.34
C ALA A 77 4.30 2.81 -18.87
N GLU A 78 4.70 2.93 -20.14
CA GLU A 78 5.71 2.09 -20.77
C GLU A 78 7.08 2.28 -20.12
N GLN A 79 7.48 3.52 -19.86
CA GLN A 79 8.73 3.85 -19.18
C GLN A 79 8.73 3.35 -17.74
N PHE A 80 7.61 3.47 -17.04
CA PHE A 80 7.47 3.02 -15.66
C PHE A 80 7.52 1.48 -15.54
N LEU A 81 6.98 0.78 -16.54
CA LEU A 81 6.89 -0.69 -16.54
C LEU A 81 8.11 -1.37 -17.18
N ASP A 82 9.06 -0.61 -17.73
CA ASP A 82 10.27 -1.16 -18.33
C ASP A 82 11.18 -1.79 -17.27
N LYS A 83 11.31 -3.11 -17.30
CA LYS A 83 12.14 -3.91 -16.39
C LYS A 83 13.58 -4.06 -16.86
N SER A 84 13.96 -3.47 -18.00
CA SER A 84 15.33 -3.46 -18.48
C SER A 84 16.26 -2.72 -17.48
N PRO A 85 17.59 -2.98 -17.52
CA PRO A 85 18.54 -2.19 -16.75
C PRO A 85 18.41 -0.68 -16.99
N GLU A 86 18.05 -0.28 -18.22
CA GLU A 86 17.83 1.10 -18.63
C GLU A 86 16.54 1.67 -18.04
N GLY A 87 15.44 0.91 -18.07
CA GLY A 87 14.17 1.26 -17.44
C GLY A 87 14.28 1.40 -15.93
N LYS A 88 15.04 0.51 -15.28
CA LYS A 88 15.36 0.61 -13.85
C LYS A 88 16.13 1.90 -13.52
N LYS A 89 17.17 2.23 -14.30
CA LYS A 89 17.91 3.50 -14.15
C LYS A 89 17.02 4.73 -14.34
N PHE A 90 16.08 4.67 -15.28
CA PHE A 90 15.11 5.74 -15.50
C PHE A 90 14.16 5.90 -14.30
N GLY A 91 13.58 4.80 -13.80
CA GLY A 91 12.72 4.81 -12.62
C GLY A 91 13.42 5.36 -11.37
N GLU A 92 14.66 4.93 -11.13
CA GLU A 92 15.48 5.45 -10.04
C GLU A 92 15.84 6.94 -10.21
N GLY A 93 16.06 7.39 -11.45
CA GLY A 93 16.55 8.74 -11.73
C GLY A 93 15.47 9.82 -11.83
N ALA A 94 14.38 9.54 -12.54
CA ALA A 94 13.30 10.48 -12.82
C ALA A 94 12.12 10.26 -11.87
N TYR A 95 11.57 9.06 -11.82
CA TYR A 95 10.35 8.79 -11.07
C TYR A 95 10.56 8.90 -9.54
N TYR A 96 11.62 8.32 -8.97
CA TYR A 96 11.88 8.46 -7.53
C TYR A 96 12.23 9.89 -7.11
N ARG A 97 12.79 10.69 -8.01
CA ARG A 97 13.04 12.12 -7.77
C ARG A 97 11.74 12.90 -7.65
N ASP A 98 10.78 12.64 -8.53
CA ASP A 98 9.46 13.26 -8.49
C ASP A 98 8.71 12.86 -7.20
N CYS A 99 8.75 11.57 -6.83
CA CYS A 99 8.16 11.10 -5.57
C CYS A 99 8.82 11.76 -4.35
N LYS A 100 10.15 11.85 -4.33
CA LYS A 100 10.87 12.54 -3.25
C LYS A 100 10.45 13.99 -3.12
N THR A 101 10.38 14.71 -4.25
CA THR A 101 9.97 16.11 -4.28
C THR A 101 8.55 16.28 -3.74
N LEU A 102 7.62 15.42 -4.18
CA LEU A 102 6.24 15.43 -3.69
C LEU A 102 6.15 15.22 -2.17
N VAL A 103 6.88 14.24 -1.63
CA VAL A 103 6.84 13.94 -0.20
C VAL A 103 7.48 15.08 0.60
N GLU A 104 8.60 15.63 0.14
CA GLU A 104 9.21 16.82 0.74
C GLU A 104 8.25 18.02 0.78
N GLU A 105 7.50 18.26 -0.30
CA GLU A 105 6.52 19.36 -0.39
C GLU A 105 5.32 19.16 0.54
N VAL A 106 4.81 17.94 0.65
CA VAL A 106 3.58 17.62 1.38
C VAL A 106 3.83 17.45 2.88
N THR A 107 4.91 16.76 3.24
CA THR A 107 5.19 16.36 4.64
C THR A 107 6.31 17.18 5.28
N GLY A 108 7.15 17.86 4.48
CA GLY A 108 8.36 18.52 4.95
C GLY A 108 9.53 17.58 5.24
N CYS A 109 9.36 16.26 5.07
CA CYS A 109 10.40 15.28 5.39
C CYS A 109 11.55 15.34 4.38
N LYS A 110 12.78 15.50 4.86
CA LYS A 110 14.01 15.58 4.02
C LYS A 110 14.59 14.21 3.66
N ASN A 111 14.20 13.16 4.38
CA ASN A 111 14.68 11.81 4.18
C ASN A 111 13.54 10.97 3.59
N VAL A 112 13.52 10.88 2.27
CA VAL A 112 12.53 10.09 1.54
C VAL A 112 13.20 8.82 1.04
N VAL A 113 12.74 7.67 1.54
CA VAL A 113 13.15 6.36 1.05
C VAL A 113 11.98 5.75 0.27
N PRO A 114 12.08 5.59 -1.06
CA PRO A 114 11.06 4.88 -1.81
C PRO A 114 11.02 3.41 -1.35
N HIS A 115 9.81 2.89 -1.09
CA HIS A 115 9.68 1.49 -0.73
C HIS A 115 9.84 0.59 -1.95
N ASP A 116 10.96 -0.14 -1.97
CA ASP A 116 11.39 -0.99 -3.09
C ASP A 116 10.60 -2.32 -3.19
N GLY A 117 9.58 -2.57 -2.36
CA GLY A 117 8.85 -3.85 -2.35
C GLY A 117 7.93 -4.14 -3.55
N LEU A 118 8.06 -3.40 -4.65
CA LEU A 118 7.13 -3.43 -5.80
C LEU A 118 7.58 -4.29 -6.99
N TRP A 119 8.80 -4.85 -6.98
CA TRP A 119 9.44 -5.45 -8.17
C TRP A 119 8.85 -6.77 -8.69
N ASN A 120 8.02 -7.48 -7.91
CA ASN A 120 7.63 -8.86 -8.24
C ASN A 120 6.19 -9.05 -8.75
N ASN A 121 5.46 -7.98 -9.09
CA ASN A 121 4.10 -8.14 -9.60
C ASN A 121 4.08 -8.21 -11.14
N THR A 122 3.35 -9.18 -11.69
CA THR A 122 3.02 -9.22 -13.12
C THR A 122 1.91 -8.21 -13.44
N ARG A 123 1.68 -7.90 -14.73
CA ARG A 123 0.57 -7.03 -15.15
C ARG A 123 -0.78 -7.67 -14.80
N GLU A 124 -0.86 -8.99 -14.77
CA GLU A 124 -2.05 -9.72 -14.31
C GLU A 124 -2.28 -9.59 -12.80
N ASP A 125 -1.22 -9.54 -11.98
CA ASP A 125 -1.32 -9.42 -10.51
C ASP A 125 -1.60 -7.99 -10.02
N ALA A 126 -1.52 -7.01 -10.93
CA ALA A 126 -1.51 -5.58 -10.60
C ALA A 126 -1.95 -4.71 -11.79
N PRO A 127 -3.24 -4.34 -11.92
CA PRO A 127 -3.66 -3.40 -12.95
C PRO A 127 -2.95 -2.06 -12.77
N ASP A 128 -2.40 -1.50 -13.86
CA ASP A 128 -1.70 -0.21 -14.01
C ASP A 128 -1.46 0.54 -12.69
N LYS A 129 -0.54 0.02 -11.85
CA LYS A 129 -0.23 0.61 -10.54
C LYS A 129 0.51 1.93 -10.74
N ARG A 130 -0.08 3.03 -10.25
CA ARG A 130 0.45 4.41 -10.32
C ARG A 130 0.83 4.98 -8.94
N SER A 131 1.03 4.14 -7.92
CA SER A 131 1.21 4.56 -6.53
C SER A 131 2.48 4.01 -5.90
N VAL A 132 3.22 4.87 -5.19
CA VAL A 132 4.37 4.51 -4.35
C VAL A 132 4.01 4.74 -2.88
N GLU A 133 4.38 3.79 -2.03
CA GLU A 133 4.43 4.01 -0.58
C GLU A 133 5.78 4.63 -0.23
N VAL A 134 5.76 5.77 0.45
CA VAL A 134 6.95 6.42 0.98
C VAL A 134 6.83 6.51 2.50
N ARG A 135 7.93 6.21 3.18
CA ARG A 135 8.05 6.41 4.63
C ARG A 135 8.96 7.61 4.90
N CYS A 136 8.55 8.42 5.87
CA CYS A 136 9.31 9.55 6.40
C CYS A 136 10.07 9.11 7.65
#